data_AF-A0CVW5-F1
#
_entry.id   AF-A0CVW5-F1
#
_cell.length_a   1.000
_cell.length_b   1.000
_cell.length_c   1.000
_cell.angle_alpha   90.00
_cell.angle_beta   90.00
_cell.angle_gamma   90.00
#
_symmetry.space_group_name_H-M   'P 1'
#
loop_
_entity.id
_entity.type
_entity.pdbx_description
1 polymer ?
#
loop_
_entity_poly.entity_id
_entity_poly.type
_entity_poly.pdbx_seq_one_letter_code
_entity_poly.pdbx_strand_id
1 'polypeptide(L)' 'MSSEEEVLLSSLFFQKMKQLQALPIRNYLDQTVVPLLLQAMTEVAKVRPPNPIEFIANYLLQNNPEKAQARQQ' A
#
# COMPACT_ATOMS: atom_id res chain seq x y z
N MET A 1 0.28 26.65 2.41
CA MET A 1 0.73 26.03 1.14
C MET A 1 0.30 26.97 0.02
N SER A 2 1.19 27.30 -0.90
CA SER A 2 0.86 28.15 -2.04
C SER A 2 -0.05 27.38 -3.00
N SER A 3 -0.97 28.08 -3.67
CA SER A 3 -1.83 27.47 -4.71
C SER A 3 -1.04 26.78 -5.81
N GLU A 4 0.20 27.24 -6.08
CA GLU A 4 1.10 26.63 -7.05
C GLU A 4 1.69 25.29 -6.56
N GLU A 5 1.98 25.17 -5.26
CA GLU A 5 2.49 23.94 -4.65
C GLU A 5 1.43 22.83 -4.63
N GLU A 6 0.17 23.19 -4.37
CA GLU A 6 -0.97 22.27 -4.37
C GLU A 6 -1.24 21.70 -5.77
N VAL A 7 -1.17 22.56 -6.81
CA VAL A 7 -1.31 22.15 -8.21
C VAL A 7 -0.18 21.19 -8.62
N LEU A 8 1.06 21.48 -8.21
CA LEU A 8 2.21 20.62 -8.52
C LEU A 8 2.08 19.24 -7.86
N LEU A 9 1.66 19.19 -6.58
CA LEU A 9 1.44 17.94 -5.86
C LEU A 9 0.33 17.09 -6.50
N SER A 10 -0.78 17.72 -6.89
CA SER A 10 -1.88 17.06 -7.59
C SER A 10 -1.44 16.47 -8.93
N SER A 11 -0.68 17.24 -9.72
CA SER A 11 -0.12 16.80 -11.00
C SER A 11 0.83 15.61 -10.84
N LEU A 12 1.74 15.68 -9.87
CA LEU A 12 2.69 14.60 -9.56
C LEU A 12 1.98 13.33 -9.12
N PHE A 13 0.97 13.44 -8.25
CA PHE A 13 0.18 12.31 -7.81
C PHE A 13 -0.57 11.65 -8.97
N PHE A 14 -1.22 12.46 -9.81
CA PHE A 14 -1.92 11.98 -10.99
C PHE A 14 -0.98 11.25 -11.97
N GLN A 15 0.22 11.79 -12.19
CA GLN A 15 1.24 11.16 -13.02
C GLN A 15 1.68 9.81 -12.45
N LYS A 16 1.90 9.72 -11.14
CA LYS A 16 2.26 8.48 -10.46
C LYS A 16 1.17 7.41 -10.61
N MET A 17 -0.10 7.77 -10.46
CA MET A 17 -1.23 6.86 -10.64
C MET A 17 -1.32 6.33 -12.07
N LYS A 18 -1.13 7.20 -13.07
CA LYS A 18 -1.14 6.81 -14.48
C LYS A 18 0.02 5.86 -14.81
N GLN A 19 1.20 6.09 -14.23
CA GLN A 19 2.34 5.20 -14.39
C GLN A 19 2.07 3.81 -13.80
N LEU A 20 1.50 3.74 -12.59
CA LEU A 20 1.13 2.47 -11.96
C LEU A 20 0.11 1.68 -12.78
N GLN A 21 -0.91 2.34 -13.32
CA GLN A 21 -1.93 1.70 -14.16
C GLN A 21 -1.39 1.16 -15.49
N ALA A 22 -0.30 1.74 -16.00
CA ALA A 22 0.33 1.30 -17.24
C ALA A 22 1.32 0.14 -17.03
N LEU A 23 1.59 -0.27 -15.79
CA LEU A 23 2.54 -1.35 -15.52
C LEU A 23 2.00 -2.71 -15.98
N PRO A 24 2.89 -3.61 -16.44
CA PRO A 24 2.56 -5.02 -16.55
C PRO A 24 2.05 -5.56 -15.20
N ILE A 25 1.09 -6.49 -15.24
CA ILE A 25 0.38 -6.95 -14.03
C ILE A 25 1.32 -7.43 -12.92
N ARG A 26 2.42 -8.11 -13.26
CA ARG A 26 3.44 -8.55 -12.30
C ARG A 26 4.05 -7.36 -11.56
N ASN A 27 4.50 -6.36 -12.30
CA ASN A 27 5.13 -5.17 -11.75
C ASN A 27 4.15 -4.35 -10.92
N TYR A 28 2.88 -4.26 -11.34
CA TYR A 28 1.84 -3.60 -10.55
C TYR A 28 1.69 -4.27 -9.18
N LEU A 29 1.57 -5.60 -9.14
CA LEU A 29 1.45 -6.34 -7.87
C LEU A 29 2.70 -6.24 -7.02
N ASP A 30 3.89 -6.37 -7.63
CA ASP A 30 5.19 -6.26 -6.96
C ASP A 30 5.40 -4.89 -6.29
N GLN A 31 4.87 -3.82 -6.89
CA GLN A 31 5.02 -2.45 -6.36
C GLN A 31 3.92 -2.04 -5.38
N THR A 32 2.74 -2.67 -5.42
CA THR A 32 1.59 -2.22 -4.63
C THR A 32 1.33 -3.09 -3.41
N VAL A 33 1.24 -4.40 -3.57
CA VAL A 33 0.67 -5.29 -2.52
C VAL A 33 1.60 -6.41 -2.09
N VAL A 34 2.44 -6.92 -2.98
CA VAL A 34 3.28 -8.12 -2.72
C VAL A 34 4.20 -7.95 -1.51
N PRO A 35 4.92 -6.82 -1.31
CA PRO A 35 5.85 -6.71 -0.19
C PRO A 35 5.15 -6.87 1.17
N LEU A 36 4.01 -6.20 1.36
CA LEU A 36 3.27 -6.23 2.62
C LEU A 36 2.54 -7.58 2.80
N LEU A 37 2.02 -8.17 1.72
CA LEU A 37 1.43 -9.50 1.75
C LEU A 37 2.45 -10.57 2.16
N LEU A 38 3.67 -10.53 1.61
CA LEU A 38 4.73 -11.47 1.96
C LEU A 38 5.13 -11.36 3.44
N GLN A 39 5.18 -10.15 3.99
CA GLN A 39 5.39 -9.93 5.43
C GLN A 39 4.26 -10.56 6.27
N ALA A 40 3.00 -10.29 5.92
CA ALA A 40 1.85 -10.86 6.61
C ALA A 40 1.85 -12.40 6.56
N MET A 41 2.13 -12.98 5.40
CA MET A 41 2.23 -14.43 5.21
C MET A 41 3.37 -15.05 6.03
N THR A 42 4.50 -14.34 6.14
CA THR A 42 5.63 -14.77 6.97
C THR A 42 5.22 -14.84 8.45
N GLU A 43 4.46 -13.87 8.94
CA GLU A 43 3.96 -13.88 10.32
C GLU A 43 2.92 -14.99 10.56
N VAL A 44 2.00 -15.22 9.61
CA VAL A 44 1.07 -16.37 9.67
C VAL A 44 1.82 -17.69 9.78
N ALA A 45 2.88 -17.89 9.00
CA ALA A 45 3.67 -19.12 9.06
C ALA A 45 4.33 -19.36 10.42
N LYS A 46 4.71 -18.28 11.13
CA LYS A 46 5.29 -18.33 12.47
C LYS A 46 4.26 -18.61 13.55
N VAL A 47 3.16 -17.84 13.60
CA VAL A 47 2.23 -17.85 14.73
C VAL A 47 1.05 -18.81 14.54
N ARG A 48 0.80 -19.26 13.30
CA ARG A 48 -0.25 -20.22 12.91
C ARG A 48 -1.60 -19.93 13.61
N PRO A 49 -2.19 -18.76 13.36
CA PRO A 49 -3.42 -18.35 14.04
C PRO A 49 -4.60 -19.23 13.61
N PRO A 50 -5.66 -19.34 14.43
CA PRO A 50 -6.84 -20.14 14.10
C PRO A 50 -7.57 -19.63 12.84
N ASN A 51 -7.54 -18.31 12.60
CA ASN A 51 -8.14 -17.67 11.43
C ASN A 51 -7.06 -16.93 10.61
N PRO A 52 -6.32 -17.61 9.71
CA PRO A 52 -5.21 -17.00 8.98
C PRO A 52 -5.62 -15.89 8.03
N ILE A 53 -6.81 -15.96 7.41
CA ILE A 53 -7.31 -14.92 6.50
C ILE A 53 -7.61 -13.63 7.25
N GLU A 54 -8.33 -13.73 8.37
CA GLU A 54 -8.66 -12.59 9.23
C GLU A 54 -7.39 -11.94 9.79
N PHE A 55 -6.41 -12.76 10.20
CA PHE A 55 -5.11 -12.27 10.65
C PHE A 55 -4.41 -11.46 9.54
N ILE A 56 -4.35 -11.97 8.31
CA ILE A 56 -3.72 -11.24 7.19
C ILE A 56 -4.45 -9.92 6.95
N ALA A 57 -5.78 -9.93 6.85
CA ALA A 57 -6.55 -8.71 6.62
C ALA A 57 -6.25 -7.63 7.68
N ASN A 58 -6.27 -8.03 8.95
CA ASN A 58 -5.92 -7.13 10.07
C ASN A 58 -4.47 -6.65 9.99
N TYR A 59 -3.52 -7.53 9.67
CA TYR A 59 -2.12 -7.18 9.52
C TYR A 59 -1.92 -6.13 8.42
N LEU A 60 -2.54 -6.33 7.25
CA LEU A 60 -2.46 -5.39 6.13
C LEU A 60 -3.03 -4.02 6.51
N LEU A 61 -4.21 -3.98 7.17
CA LEU A 61 -4.86 -2.73 7.56
C LEU A 61 -4.12 -1.95 8.66
N GLN A 62 -3.42 -2.66 9.55
CA GLN A 62 -2.61 -2.04 10.61
C GLN A 62 -1.29 -1.49 10.08
N ASN A 63 -0.69 -2.18 9.10
CA ASN A 63 0.62 -1.86 8.54
C ASN A 63 0.55 -1.15 7.19
N ASN A 64 -0.64 -0.71 6.74
CA ASN A 64 -0.79 0.01 5.47
C ASN A 64 -0.03 1.36 5.54
N PRO A 65 1.01 1.57 4.72
CA PRO A 65 1.80 2.80 4.75
C PRO A 65 0.98 4.05 4.39
N GLU A 66 -0.08 3.92 3.59
CA GLU A 66 -0.96 5.03 3.23
C GLU A 66 -1.83 5.49 4.41
N LYS A 67 -2.16 4.56 5.34
CA LYS A 67 -2.89 4.89 6.57
C LYS A 67 -2.07 5.72 7.56
N ALA A 68 -0.74 5.63 7.49
CA ALA A 68 0.15 6.47 8.30
C ALA A 68 0.17 7.92 7.77
N GLN A 69 0.07 8.11 6.46
CA GLN A 69 0.04 9.42 5.81
C GLN A 69 -1.28 10.16 6.08
N ALA A 70 -2.41 9.45 6.11
CA ALA A 70 -3.73 10.02 6.38
C ALA A 70 -3.94 10.49 7.85
N ARG A 71 -3.11 10.08 8.80
CA ARG A 71 -3.21 10.49 10.22
C ARG A 71 -2.36 11.72 10.58
N GLN A 72 -1.60 12.24 9.61
CA GLN A 72 -0.75 13.43 9.78
C GLN A 72 -1.34 14.68 9.10
N GLN A 73 -2.61 14.61 8.68
CA GLN A 73 -3.42 15.71 8.15
C GLN A 73 -4.62 15.92 9.08
#